data_AF-A0A977NMQ9-F1
#
_entry.id   AF-A0A977NMQ9-F1
#
_cell.length_a   1.000
_cell.length_b   1.000
_cell.length_c   1.000
_cell.angle_alpha   90.00
_cell.angle_beta   90.00
_cell.angle_gamma   90.00
#
_symmetry.space_group_name_H-M   'P 1'
#
loop_
_entity.id
_entity.type
_entity.pdbx_description
1 polymer ?
#
loop_
_entity_poly.entity_id
_entity_poly.type
_entity_poly.pdbx_seq_one_letter_code
_entity_poly.pdbx_strand_id
1 'polypeptide(L)'
;MIRIRLLGGAKKAVGRPSLDLDRKQASVSEVLTFLQGISQEPRLLQPGNLIIAVNGVDSQALSGPDTIVRDGDTVTIVTVVHGGSSKKKWNVLVAGVRVIDSSNRDAGKLLDRLRAENPGVMVQAADAAAVYGRDHALGALDIALEAMARNVMIANRPETEALLRLACTDQIAEAMKRARLREGAAGCFIAFSTDAQALKKFGEQISQEFALDDSVISQSDEKKKTLAKTIGIASPEADDDNSEFLDLLLERAAILVKKS
;
A
#
# COMPACT_ATOMS: atom_id res chain seq x y z
N MET A 1 23.47 -14.63 -31.43
CA MET A 1 23.56 -13.70 -30.31
C MET A 1 22.22 -13.68 -29.58
N ILE A 2 22.20 -13.85 -28.25
CA ILE A 2 20.98 -13.70 -27.44
C ILE A 2 20.92 -12.25 -26.94
N ARG A 3 19.81 -11.55 -27.18
CA ARG A 3 19.65 -10.16 -26.73
C ARG A 3 18.98 -10.12 -25.37
N ILE A 4 19.57 -9.41 -24.41
CA ILE A 4 19.00 -9.20 -23.08
C ILE A 4 18.55 -7.75 -22.96
N ARG A 5 17.26 -7.52 -22.69
CA ARG A 5 16.67 -6.21 -22.37
C ARG A 5 16.40 -6.14 -20.87
N LEU A 6 16.87 -5.08 -20.23
CA LEU A 6 16.75 -4.87 -18.79
C LEU A 6 15.87 -3.64 -18.52
N LEU A 7 14.88 -3.80 -17.65
CA LEU A 7 13.98 -2.73 -17.23
C LEU A 7 14.00 -2.57 -15.71
N GLY A 8 13.54 -1.42 -15.22
CA GLY A 8 13.41 -1.14 -13.78
C GLY A 8 14.71 -1.34 -13.00
N GLY A 9 14.62 -2.04 -11.86
CA GLY A 9 15.75 -2.35 -10.99
C GLY A 9 16.81 -3.24 -11.66
N ALA A 10 16.45 -4.07 -12.64
CA ALA A 10 17.42 -4.90 -13.35
C ALA A 10 18.36 -4.05 -14.22
N LYS A 11 17.82 -3.01 -14.86
CA LYS A 11 18.62 -1.99 -15.57
C LYS A 11 19.57 -1.27 -14.62
N LYS A 12 19.09 -0.92 -13.42
CA LYS A 12 19.91 -0.25 -12.40
C LYS A 12 21.05 -1.16 -11.92
N ALA A 13 20.74 -2.43 -11.66
CA ALA A 13 21.70 -3.41 -11.16
C ALA A 13 22.90 -3.61 -12.11
N VAL A 14 22.62 -3.73 -13.41
CA VAL A 14 23.65 -3.97 -14.45
C VAL A 14 24.24 -2.67 -15.02
N GLY A 15 23.57 -1.54 -14.80
CA GLY A 15 24.01 -0.21 -15.25
C GLY A 15 23.75 0.10 -16.73
N ARG A 16 23.08 -0.78 -17.46
CA ARG A 16 22.76 -0.60 -18.89
C ARG A 16 21.39 -1.19 -19.27
N PRO A 17 20.67 -0.61 -20.24
CA PRO A 17 19.32 -1.04 -20.60
C PRO A 17 19.26 -2.32 -21.43
N SER A 18 20.36 -2.70 -22.05
CA SER A 18 20.46 -3.92 -22.85
C SER A 18 21.91 -4.36 -22.98
N LEU A 19 22.08 -5.64 -23.28
CA LEU A 19 23.36 -6.25 -23.62
C LEU A 19 23.14 -7.53 -24.40
N ASP A 20 24.19 -8.00 -25.06
CA ASP A 20 24.16 -9.22 -25.84
C ASP A 20 24.97 -10.30 -25.12
N LEU A 21 24.42 -11.51 -25.07
CA LEU A 21 25.11 -12.70 -24.59
C LEU A 21 25.57 -13.51 -25.81
N ASP A 22 26.88 -13.62 -25.98
CA ASP A 22 27.51 -14.34 -27.08
C ASP A 22 27.54 -15.85 -26.79
N ARG A 23 26.35 -16.46 -26.86
CA ARG A 23 26.14 -17.92 -26.79
C ARG A 23 25.09 -18.33 -27.82
N LYS A 24 25.27 -19.52 -28.40
CA LYS A 24 24.27 -20.14 -29.30
C LYS A 24 23.01 -20.57 -28.55
N GLN A 25 23.16 -20.99 -27.30
CA GLN A 25 22.06 -21.35 -26.41
C GLN A 25 22.47 -21.09 -24.95
N ALA A 26 21.49 -20.80 -24.11
CA ALA A 26 21.62 -20.71 -22.65
C ALA A 26 20.27 -21.02 -22.00
N SER A 27 20.25 -21.48 -20.75
CA SER A 27 19.02 -21.46 -19.96
C SER A 27 18.76 -20.07 -19.37
N VAL A 28 17.52 -19.78 -18.96
CA VAL A 28 17.18 -18.58 -18.19
C VAL A 28 18.06 -18.48 -16.93
N SER A 29 18.30 -19.61 -16.24
CA SER A 29 19.21 -19.65 -15.08
C SER A 29 20.64 -19.24 -15.41
N GLU A 30 21.17 -19.68 -16.55
CA GLU A 30 22.51 -19.27 -17.01
C GLU A 30 22.56 -17.79 -17.37
N VAL A 31 21.50 -17.26 -18.01
CA VAL A 31 21.37 -15.83 -18.29
C VAL A 31 21.37 -15.02 -16.99
N LEU A 32 20.62 -15.44 -15.97
CA LEU A 32 20.62 -14.77 -14.66
C LEU A 32 21.98 -14.85 -13.97
N THR A 33 22.64 -16.00 -14.01
CA THR A 33 23.97 -16.20 -13.43
C THR A 33 24.99 -15.26 -14.08
N PHE A 34 24.94 -15.14 -15.41
CA PHE A 34 25.77 -14.18 -16.15
C PHE A 34 25.51 -12.74 -15.71
N LEU A 35 24.24 -12.33 -15.61
CA LEU A 35 23.88 -10.96 -15.20
C LEU A 35 24.30 -10.66 -13.77
N GLN A 36 24.15 -11.61 -12.85
CA GLN A 36 24.62 -11.47 -11.46
C GLN A 36 26.13 -11.28 -11.40
N GLY A 37 26.90 -11.97 -12.24
CA GLY A 37 28.36 -11.83 -12.30
C GLY A 37 28.86 -10.48 -12.80
N ILE A 38 28.05 -9.73 -13.56
CA ILE A 38 28.42 -8.40 -14.10
C ILE A 38 27.68 -7.25 -13.42
N SER A 39 26.83 -7.53 -12.43
CA SER A 39 25.97 -6.56 -11.76
C SER A 39 26.70 -5.82 -10.64
N GLN A 40 26.42 -4.52 -10.51
CA GLN A 40 26.84 -3.70 -9.37
C GLN A 40 25.93 -3.91 -8.14
N GLU A 41 24.68 -4.32 -8.36
CA GLU A 41 23.73 -4.68 -7.30
C GLU A 41 23.12 -6.08 -7.52
N PRO A 42 23.89 -7.19 -7.38
CA PRO A 42 23.42 -8.55 -7.70
C PRO A 42 22.16 -8.99 -6.93
N ARG A 43 21.93 -8.40 -5.75
CA ARG A 43 20.73 -8.63 -4.92
C ARG A 43 19.42 -8.26 -5.61
N LEU A 44 19.46 -7.35 -6.59
CA LEU A 44 18.27 -6.99 -7.38
C LEU A 44 17.93 -8.04 -8.45
N LEU A 45 18.79 -9.02 -8.70
CA LEU A 45 18.63 -10.04 -9.73
C LEU A 45 18.30 -11.42 -9.15
N GLN A 46 17.67 -11.47 -7.97
CA GLN A 46 17.22 -12.72 -7.37
C GLN A 46 16.02 -13.28 -8.14
N PRO A 47 16.00 -14.57 -8.53
CA PRO A 47 14.95 -15.13 -9.38
C PRO A 47 13.51 -14.86 -8.92
N GLY A 48 13.25 -14.93 -7.60
CA GLY A 48 11.92 -14.67 -7.03
C GLY A 48 11.46 -13.20 -7.07
N ASN A 49 12.35 -12.28 -7.44
CA ASN A 49 12.06 -10.85 -7.56
C ASN A 49 12.07 -10.39 -9.02
N LEU A 50 11.97 -11.31 -9.98
CA LEU A 50 12.06 -10.99 -11.40
C LEU A 50 10.87 -11.55 -12.18
N ILE A 51 10.35 -10.73 -13.10
CA ILE A 51 9.56 -11.22 -14.24
C ILE A 51 10.52 -11.32 -15.41
N ILE A 52 10.55 -12.49 -16.05
CA ILE A 52 11.46 -12.81 -17.14
C ILE A 52 10.62 -13.30 -18.31
N ALA A 53 10.71 -12.61 -19.46
CA ALA A 53 10.01 -12.97 -20.68
C ALA A 53 11.00 -13.35 -21.79
N VAL A 54 10.74 -14.45 -22.49
CA VAL A 54 11.47 -14.88 -23.68
C VAL A 54 10.57 -14.61 -24.89
N ASN A 55 11.03 -13.75 -25.80
CA ASN A 55 10.27 -13.31 -26.99
C ASN A 55 8.84 -12.80 -26.67
N GLY A 56 8.67 -12.18 -25.49
CA GLY A 56 7.39 -11.63 -25.03
C GLY A 56 6.52 -12.60 -24.24
N VAL A 57 6.91 -13.87 -24.10
CA VAL A 57 6.19 -14.87 -23.30
C VAL A 57 6.88 -15.03 -21.94
N ASP A 58 6.13 -15.00 -20.84
CA ASP A 58 6.68 -15.24 -19.50
C ASP A 58 7.36 -16.62 -19.43
N SER A 59 8.61 -16.64 -18.96
CA SER A 59 9.37 -17.87 -18.76
C SER A 59 8.66 -18.86 -17.85
N GLN A 60 7.87 -18.40 -16.86
CA GLN A 60 7.11 -19.29 -15.97
C GLN A 60 6.02 -20.07 -16.71
N ALA A 61 5.48 -19.53 -17.81
CA ALA A 61 4.53 -20.22 -18.68
C ALA A 61 5.23 -21.22 -19.63
N LEU A 62 6.56 -21.24 -19.65
CA LEU A 62 7.38 -22.17 -20.44
C LEU A 62 7.94 -23.26 -19.52
N SER A 63 9.23 -23.19 -19.19
CA SER A 63 9.90 -24.12 -18.26
C SER A 63 10.60 -23.37 -17.14
N GLY A 64 10.12 -22.15 -16.84
CA GLY A 64 10.66 -21.29 -15.81
C GLY A 64 12.18 -21.09 -15.95
N PRO A 65 12.96 -21.33 -14.89
CA PRO A 65 14.43 -21.21 -14.90
C PRO A 65 15.14 -22.12 -15.92
N ASP A 66 14.51 -23.22 -16.34
CA ASP A 66 15.07 -24.20 -17.28
C ASP A 66 14.71 -23.89 -18.75
N THR A 67 13.97 -22.80 -18.99
CA THR A 67 13.65 -22.34 -20.35
C THR A 67 14.94 -22.09 -21.14
N ILE A 68 15.10 -22.78 -22.27
CA ILE A 68 16.26 -22.64 -23.16
C ILE A 68 16.02 -21.49 -24.15
N VAL A 69 16.89 -20.48 -24.09
CA VAL A 69 17.00 -19.40 -25.06
C VAL A 69 18.11 -19.67 -26.07
N ARG A 70 17.86 -19.31 -27.32
CA ARG A 70 18.72 -19.57 -28.47
C ARG A 70 19.16 -18.29 -29.18
N ASP A 71 20.15 -18.45 -30.03
CA ASP A 71 20.59 -17.42 -30.97
C ASP A 71 19.41 -16.72 -31.67
N GLY A 72 19.34 -15.39 -31.56
CA GLY A 72 18.25 -14.57 -32.12
C GLY A 72 17.13 -14.26 -31.14
N ASP A 73 17.04 -14.97 -30.01
CA ASP A 73 16.01 -14.69 -29.00
C ASP A 73 16.27 -13.39 -28.24
N THR A 74 15.17 -12.80 -27.76
CA THR A 74 15.19 -11.67 -26.83
C THR A 74 14.68 -12.09 -25.46
N VAL A 75 15.53 -11.95 -24.44
CA VAL A 75 15.16 -12.09 -23.03
C VAL A 75 14.90 -10.71 -22.46
N THR A 76 13.71 -10.46 -21.93
CA THR A 76 13.36 -9.23 -21.21
C THR A 76 13.25 -9.52 -19.72
N ILE A 77 13.94 -8.74 -18.89
CA ILE A 77 13.99 -8.93 -17.43
C ILE A 77 13.55 -7.64 -16.73
N VAL A 78 12.60 -7.79 -15.82
CA VAL A 78 12.05 -6.70 -15.01
C VAL A 78 12.07 -7.11 -13.56
N THR A 79 12.53 -6.23 -12.67
CA THR A 79 12.41 -6.47 -11.23
C THR A 79 10.98 -6.26 -10.75
N VAL A 80 10.46 -7.21 -10.00
CA VAL A 80 9.31 -7.05 -9.12
C VAL A 80 9.78 -6.26 -7.91
N VAL A 81 9.34 -5.00 -7.84
CA VAL A 81 9.74 -4.10 -6.75
C VAL A 81 8.79 -4.33 -5.57
N HIS A 82 9.17 -5.21 -4.64
CA HIS A 82 8.61 -5.14 -3.29
C HIS A 82 9.21 -3.86 -2.66
N GLY A 83 8.38 -2.86 -2.37
CA GLY A 83 8.79 -1.49 -2.05
C GLY A 83 9.73 -1.37 -0.84
N GLY A 84 11.03 -1.58 -1.06
CA GLY A 84 12.06 -1.56 -0.03
C GLY A 84 13.10 -0.48 -0.30
N SER A 85 12.84 0.73 0.17
CA SER A 85 13.89 1.72 0.46
C SER A 85 13.70 2.18 1.90
N SER A 86 14.80 2.48 2.58
CA SER A 86 14.87 2.89 4.00
C SER A 86 13.85 3.99 4.31
N LYS A 87 12.63 3.60 4.69
CA LYS A 87 11.55 4.54 4.99
C LYS A 87 11.90 5.24 6.30
N LYS A 88 11.60 6.53 6.39
CA LYS A 88 11.45 7.18 7.70
C LYS A 88 10.55 6.26 8.54
N LYS A 89 11.05 5.79 9.68
CA LYS A 89 10.29 4.90 10.55
C LYS A 89 9.21 5.72 11.23
N TRP A 90 7.99 5.64 10.70
CA TRP A 90 6.81 6.22 11.32
C TRP A 90 6.36 5.33 12.46
N ASN A 91 6.07 5.92 13.61
CA ASN A 91 5.32 5.26 14.66
C ASN A 91 3.84 5.47 14.33
N VAL A 92 3.03 4.44 14.50
CA VAL A 92 1.61 4.46 14.11
C VAL A 92 0.75 3.94 15.25
N LEU A 93 -0.37 4.62 15.47
CA LEU A 93 -1.45 4.22 16.35
C LEU A 93 -2.73 4.11 15.50
N VAL A 94 -3.35 2.93 15.56
CA VAL A 94 -4.71 2.69 15.07
C VAL A 94 -5.52 2.26 16.28
N ALA A 95 -6.63 2.94 16.54
CA ALA A 95 -7.48 2.68 17.70
C ALA A 95 -8.96 2.80 17.34
N GLY A 96 -9.72 1.74 17.57
CA GLY A 96 -11.18 1.76 17.53
C GLY A 96 -11.77 2.38 18.80
N VAL A 97 -12.87 3.11 18.67
CA VAL A 97 -13.62 3.70 19.79
C VAL A 97 -15.11 3.44 19.62
N ARG A 98 -15.81 3.05 20.70
CA ARG A 98 -17.23 2.63 20.62
C ARG A 98 -18.17 3.75 20.20
N VAL A 99 -18.00 4.91 20.81
CA VAL A 99 -18.87 6.05 20.60
C VAL A 99 -18.02 7.29 20.69
N ILE A 100 -18.14 8.14 19.68
CA ILE A 100 -17.64 9.50 19.74
C ILE A 100 -18.81 10.37 20.15
N ASP A 101 -19.01 10.43 21.46
CA ASP A 101 -20.00 11.30 22.08
C ASP A 101 -19.40 12.69 22.16
N SER A 102 -19.67 13.46 21.13
CA SER A 102 -19.32 14.87 21.07
C SER A 102 -20.56 15.67 21.39
N SER A 103 -21.02 15.56 22.65
CA SER A 103 -22.15 16.29 23.22
C SER A 103 -22.14 17.82 23.04
N ASN A 104 -21.16 18.39 22.31
CA ASN A 104 -21.19 19.77 21.82
C ASN A 104 -20.23 20.11 20.65
N ARG A 105 -19.73 19.16 19.84
CA ARG A 105 -18.72 19.47 18.79
C ARG A 105 -18.83 18.62 17.53
N ASP A 106 -19.01 19.31 16.40
CA ASP A 106 -18.70 18.82 15.05
C ASP A 106 -17.44 17.94 15.04
N ALA A 107 -17.53 16.74 14.47
CA ALA A 107 -16.42 15.81 14.31
C ALA A 107 -15.16 16.46 13.69
N GLY A 108 -15.34 17.47 12.82
CA GLY A 108 -14.24 18.30 12.32
C GLY A 108 -13.55 19.10 13.42
N LYS A 109 -14.31 19.78 14.28
CA LYS A 109 -13.79 20.53 15.44
C LYS A 109 -13.09 19.64 16.45
N LEU A 110 -13.58 18.41 16.65
CA LEU A 110 -12.89 17.42 17.49
C LEU A 110 -11.49 17.15 16.94
N LEU A 111 -11.40 16.85 15.65
CA LEU A 111 -10.14 16.51 15.00
C LEU A 111 -9.17 17.70 14.97
N ASP A 112 -9.68 18.91 14.73
CA ASP A 112 -8.88 20.13 14.78
C ASP A 112 -8.32 20.41 16.19
N ARG A 113 -9.12 20.18 17.24
CA ARG A 113 -8.66 20.25 18.63
C ARG A 113 -7.54 19.24 18.88
N LEU A 114 -7.74 17.97 18.54
CA LEU A 114 -6.75 16.92 18.77
C LEU A 114 -5.41 17.23 18.07
N ARG A 115 -5.46 17.79 16.87
CA ARG A 115 -4.27 18.25 16.11
C ARG A 115 -3.60 19.45 16.77
N ALA A 116 -4.38 20.43 17.23
CA ALA A 116 -3.84 21.63 17.88
C ALA A 116 -3.16 21.29 19.21
N GLU A 117 -3.70 20.34 19.97
CA GLU A 117 -3.13 19.86 21.23
C GLU A 117 -1.89 18.97 21.01
N ASN A 118 -1.76 18.35 19.83
CA ASN A 118 -0.67 17.42 19.50
C ASN A 118 0.05 17.79 18.18
N PRO A 119 0.74 18.94 18.10
CA PRO A 119 1.31 19.44 16.83
C PRO A 119 2.39 18.55 16.20
N GLY A 120 2.99 17.63 16.97
CA GLY A 120 3.94 16.63 16.48
C GLY A 120 3.31 15.33 15.99
N VAL A 121 1.98 15.20 16.06
CA VAL A 121 1.24 14.00 15.69
C VAL A 121 0.26 14.32 14.57
N MET A 122 0.34 13.55 13.50
CA MET A 122 -0.56 13.66 12.37
C MET A 122 -1.77 12.79 12.69
N VAL A 123 -2.96 13.39 12.77
CA VAL A 123 -4.16 12.71 13.25
C VAL A 123 -5.25 12.73 12.19
N GLN A 124 -5.79 11.55 11.90
CA GLN A 124 -7.03 11.36 11.16
C GLN A 124 -8.02 10.51 11.96
N ALA A 125 -9.29 10.67 11.65
CA ALA A 125 -10.35 9.81 12.16
C ALA A 125 -11.31 9.43 11.03
N ALA A 126 -11.87 8.22 11.13
CA ALA A 126 -12.84 7.69 10.19
C ALA A 126 -14.01 7.00 10.92
N ASP A 127 -15.16 6.88 10.25
CA ASP A 127 -16.23 5.97 10.70
C ASP A 127 -15.67 4.54 10.79
N ALA A 128 -15.90 3.84 11.91
CA ALA A 128 -15.43 2.47 12.08
C ALA A 128 -16.02 1.50 11.04
N ALA A 129 -17.21 1.80 10.50
CA ALA A 129 -17.83 1.04 9.42
C ALA A 129 -17.06 1.16 8.09
N ALA A 130 -16.25 2.21 7.92
CA ALA A 130 -15.38 2.38 6.75
C ALA A 130 -14.04 1.63 6.88
N VAL A 131 -13.78 0.98 8.01
CA VAL A 131 -12.51 0.30 8.31
C VAL A 131 -12.71 -1.22 8.36
N TYR A 132 -12.08 -1.94 7.43
CA TYR A 132 -12.10 -3.40 7.33
C TYR A 132 -10.89 -4.05 8.02
N GLY A 133 -10.81 -3.90 9.33
CA GLY A 133 -9.69 -4.38 10.13
C GLY A 133 -8.54 -3.38 10.24
N ARG A 134 -7.63 -3.68 11.18
CA ARG A 134 -6.43 -2.88 11.45
C ARG A 134 -5.52 -2.82 10.21
N ASP A 135 -5.38 -3.93 9.49
CA ASP A 135 -4.50 -4.03 8.33
C ASP A 135 -4.99 -3.18 7.15
N HIS A 136 -6.30 -2.99 7.01
CA HIS A 136 -6.85 -2.04 6.03
C HIS A 136 -6.41 -0.59 6.35
N ALA A 137 -6.53 -0.17 7.61
CA ALA A 137 -6.11 1.17 8.03
C ALA A 137 -4.60 1.37 7.91
N LEU A 138 -3.80 0.37 8.30
CA LEU A 138 -2.35 0.39 8.19
C LEU A 138 -1.90 0.41 6.72
N GLY A 139 -2.46 -0.44 5.87
CA GLY A 139 -2.13 -0.48 4.45
C GLY A 139 -2.49 0.82 3.73
N ALA A 140 -3.67 1.39 4.01
CA ALA A 140 -4.06 2.70 3.49
C ALA A 140 -3.09 3.82 3.92
N LEU A 141 -2.65 3.81 5.19
CA LEU A 141 -1.65 4.74 5.70
C LEU A 141 -0.28 4.51 5.05
N ASP A 142 0.16 3.26 4.88
CA ASP A 142 1.44 2.94 4.25
C ASP A 142 1.49 3.43 2.80
N ILE A 143 0.39 3.29 2.05
CA ILE A 143 0.25 3.86 0.70
C ILE A 143 0.34 5.39 0.75
N ALA A 144 -0.35 6.04 1.71
CA ALA A 144 -0.30 7.49 1.87
C ALA A 144 1.12 8.00 2.21
N LEU A 145 1.83 7.31 3.10
CA LEU A 145 3.21 7.63 3.47
C LEU A 145 4.18 7.41 2.32
N GLU A 146 3.97 6.37 1.51
CA GLU A 146 4.74 6.14 0.28
C GLU A 146 4.48 7.24 -0.77
N ALA A 147 3.21 7.61 -0.96
CA ALA A 147 2.82 8.70 -1.86
C ALA A 147 3.42 10.05 -1.41
N MET A 148 3.44 10.31 -0.10
CA MET A 148 4.13 11.46 0.48
C MET A 148 5.63 11.44 0.20
N ALA A 149 6.30 10.31 0.46
CA ALA A 149 7.74 10.17 0.24
C ALA A 149 8.13 10.37 -1.22
N ARG A 150 7.23 10.05 -2.15
CA ARG A 150 7.40 10.23 -3.60
C ARG A 150 6.86 11.55 -4.15
N ASN A 151 6.27 12.39 -3.30
CA ASN A 151 5.63 13.65 -3.70
C ASN A 151 4.52 13.48 -4.77
N VAL A 152 3.71 12.42 -4.63
CA VAL A 152 2.59 12.09 -5.54
C VAL A 152 1.24 12.01 -4.82
N MET A 153 1.12 12.61 -3.63
CA MET A 153 -0.15 12.68 -2.90
C MET A 153 -1.22 13.44 -3.70
N ILE A 154 -2.48 13.02 -3.50
CA ILE A 154 -3.66 13.69 -4.02
C ILE A 154 -4.01 14.87 -3.11
N ALA A 155 -4.00 14.65 -1.79
CA ALA A 155 -4.24 15.66 -0.77
C ALA A 155 -2.97 16.43 -0.39
N ASN A 156 -3.17 17.62 0.19
CA ASN A 156 -2.08 18.46 0.69
C ASN A 156 -1.53 18.00 2.05
N ARG A 157 -2.25 17.11 2.75
CA ARG A 157 -1.91 16.62 4.10
C ARG A 157 -1.91 15.09 4.12
N PRO A 158 -0.86 14.43 4.64
CA PRO A 158 -0.76 12.96 4.65
C PRO A 158 -1.88 12.26 5.43
N GLU A 159 -2.38 12.87 6.51
CA GLU A 159 -3.52 12.36 7.27
C GLU A 159 -4.83 12.43 6.46
N THR A 160 -4.96 13.41 5.56
CA THR A 160 -6.09 13.48 4.62
C THR A 160 -5.92 12.49 3.46
N GLU A 161 -4.68 12.33 2.98
CA GLU A 161 -4.33 11.30 2.00
C GLU A 161 -4.71 9.91 2.51
N ALA A 162 -4.39 9.57 3.77
CA ALA A 162 -4.77 8.30 4.38
C ALA A 162 -6.29 8.05 4.35
N LEU A 163 -7.12 9.08 4.55
CA LEU A 163 -8.58 8.96 4.43
C LEU A 163 -9.03 8.74 2.98
N LEU A 164 -8.40 9.40 2.00
CA LEU A 164 -8.67 9.17 0.58
C LEU A 164 -8.37 7.71 0.19
N ARG A 165 -7.22 7.20 0.64
CA ARG A 165 -6.78 5.81 0.44
C ARG A 165 -7.75 4.83 1.10
N LEU A 166 -8.13 5.07 2.35
CA LEU A 166 -9.10 4.26 3.09
C LEU A 166 -10.49 4.25 2.40
N ALA A 167 -10.93 5.39 1.88
CA ALA A 167 -12.22 5.52 1.20
C ALA A 167 -12.21 5.08 -0.28
N CYS A 168 -11.05 4.65 -0.79
CA CYS A 168 -10.83 4.25 -2.18
C CYS A 168 -11.33 5.31 -3.19
N THR A 169 -11.03 6.58 -2.96
CA THR A 169 -11.44 7.69 -3.85
C THR A 169 -10.41 8.81 -3.90
N ASP A 170 -10.29 9.45 -5.07
CA ASP A 170 -9.46 10.65 -5.27
C ASP A 170 -10.21 11.96 -4.95
N GLN A 171 -11.51 11.88 -4.62
CA GLN A 171 -12.36 13.04 -4.31
C GLN A 171 -12.52 13.21 -2.80
N ILE A 172 -12.04 14.34 -2.25
CA ILE A 172 -12.17 14.66 -0.82
C ILE A 172 -13.64 14.64 -0.38
N ALA A 173 -14.54 15.24 -1.16
CA ALA A 173 -15.97 15.28 -0.82
C ALA A 173 -16.58 13.87 -0.70
N GLU A 174 -16.16 12.94 -1.57
CA GLU A 174 -16.64 11.56 -1.55
C GLU A 174 -16.01 10.77 -0.40
N ALA A 175 -14.74 10.99 -0.08
CA ALA A 175 -14.11 10.40 1.09
C ALA A 175 -14.80 10.84 2.38
N MET A 176 -15.16 12.12 2.48
CA MET A 176 -15.94 12.64 3.60
C MET A 176 -17.33 11.99 3.66
N LYS A 177 -17.99 11.74 2.53
CA LYS A 177 -19.29 11.04 2.53
C LYS A 177 -19.18 9.59 3.01
N ARG A 178 -18.14 8.88 2.56
CA ARG A 178 -17.95 7.44 2.78
C ARG A 178 -17.38 7.11 4.16
N ALA A 179 -16.37 7.87 4.57
CA ALA A 179 -15.49 7.47 5.66
C ALA A 179 -15.33 8.52 6.76
N ARG A 180 -15.97 9.71 6.67
CA ARG A 180 -15.84 10.72 7.74
C ARG A 180 -16.29 10.15 9.08
N LEU A 181 -15.62 10.57 10.12
CA LEU A 181 -16.06 10.37 11.49
C LEU A 181 -17.50 10.87 11.69
N ARG A 182 -18.37 10.06 12.32
CA ARG A 182 -19.77 10.40 12.57
C ARG A 182 -20.03 10.52 14.07
N GLU A 183 -20.79 11.54 14.44
CA GLU A 183 -21.21 11.77 15.82
C GLU A 183 -22.12 10.62 16.28
N GLY A 184 -21.96 10.19 17.54
CA GLY A 184 -22.76 9.11 18.12
C GLY A 184 -22.50 7.71 17.52
N ALA A 185 -21.54 7.59 16.60
CA ALA A 185 -21.14 6.32 16.01
C ALA A 185 -19.77 5.87 16.52
N ALA A 186 -19.45 4.60 16.26
CA ALA A 186 -18.11 4.09 16.45
C ALA A 186 -17.12 4.72 15.46
N GLY A 187 -15.91 4.96 15.93
CA GLY A 187 -14.85 5.61 15.15
C GLY A 187 -13.56 4.82 15.15
N CYS A 188 -12.67 5.22 14.25
CA CYS A 188 -11.29 4.75 14.17
C CYS A 188 -10.37 5.96 14.12
N PHE A 189 -9.45 6.07 15.08
CA PHE A 189 -8.36 7.04 15.02
C PHE A 189 -7.13 6.40 14.35
N ILE A 190 -6.55 7.14 13.41
CA ILE A 190 -5.29 6.81 12.76
C ILE A 190 -4.33 7.96 13.03
N ALA A 191 -3.31 7.72 13.84
CA ALA A 191 -2.33 8.72 14.21
C ALA A 191 -0.91 8.23 13.95
N PHE A 192 -0.03 9.13 13.51
CA PHE A 192 1.35 8.77 13.22
C PHE A 192 2.31 9.93 13.46
N SER A 193 3.54 9.58 13.83
CA SER A 193 4.61 10.54 14.10
C SER A 193 5.99 9.90 14.00
N THR A 194 6.99 10.69 13.65
CA THR A 194 8.40 10.30 13.82
C THR A 194 8.84 10.37 15.28
N ASP A 195 8.12 11.10 16.14
CA ASP A 195 8.34 11.17 17.57
C ASP A 195 7.45 10.13 18.29
N ALA A 196 8.07 9.04 18.73
CA ALA A 196 7.40 7.95 19.43
C ALA A 196 6.78 8.41 20.77
N GLN A 197 7.40 9.38 21.45
CA GLN A 197 6.91 9.86 22.74
C GLN A 197 5.70 10.78 22.58
N ALA A 198 5.70 11.62 21.54
CA ALA A 198 4.52 12.41 21.19
C ALA A 198 3.34 11.50 20.84
N LEU A 199 3.56 10.45 20.05
CA LEU A 199 2.51 9.49 19.71
C LEU A 199 2.00 8.71 20.93
N LYS A 200 2.91 8.33 21.85
CA LYS A 200 2.52 7.66 23.10
C LYS A 200 1.59 8.54 23.94
N LYS A 201 1.94 9.83 24.12
CA LYS A 201 1.09 10.80 24.84
C LYS A 201 -0.28 10.97 24.17
N PHE A 202 -0.31 11.01 22.84
CA PHE A 202 -1.56 11.05 22.09
C PHE A 202 -2.41 9.79 22.35
N GLY A 203 -1.80 8.60 22.35
CA GLY A 203 -2.50 7.35 22.69
C GLY A 203 -3.07 7.35 24.11
N GLU A 204 -2.32 7.87 25.08
CA GLU A 204 -2.79 8.07 26.46
C GLU A 204 -4.00 9.02 26.51
N GLN A 205 -3.95 10.15 25.80
CA GLN A 205 -5.07 11.09 25.68
C GLN A 205 -6.33 10.41 25.11
N ILE A 206 -6.20 9.70 23.99
CA ILE A 206 -7.35 9.00 23.36
C ILE A 206 -7.94 7.97 24.32
N SER A 207 -7.11 7.23 25.07
CA SER A 207 -7.59 6.25 26.05
C SER A 207 -8.32 6.86 27.25
N GLN A 208 -8.03 8.13 27.58
CA GLN A 208 -8.69 8.87 28.66
C GLN A 208 -9.99 9.52 28.20
N GLU A 209 -10.03 10.02 26.96
CA GLU A 209 -11.20 10.72 26.41
C GLU A 209 -12.25 9.80 25.81
N PHE A 210 -11.86 8.59 25.35
CA PHE A 210 -12.75 7.69 24.62
C PHE A 210 -12.70 6.26 25.15
N ALA A 211 -13.84 5.58 25.08
CA ALA A 211 -13.92 4.15 25.34
C ALA A 211 -13.32 3.37 24.15
N LEU A 212 -12.05 2.96 24.30
CA LEU A 212 -11.34 2.13 23.33
C LEU A 212 -12.04 0.78 23.14
N ASP A 213 -12.24 0.41 21.88
CA ASP A 213 -12.74 -0.90 21.50
C ASP A 213 -12.34 -1.20 20.05
N ASP A 214 -11.26 -1.94 19.86
CA ASP A 214 -10.78 -2.32 18.53
C ASP A 214 -11.73 -3.31 17.82
N SER A 215 -12.67 -3.94 18.52
CA SER A 215 -13.64 -4.84 17.87
C SER A 215 -14.57 -4.10 16.89
N VAL A 216 -14.78 -2.79 17.10
CA VAL A 216 -15.61 -1.97 16.20
C VAL A 216 -14.96 -1.79 14.84
N ILE A 217 -13.63 -1.95 14.73
CA ILE A 217 -12.89 -1.86 13.46
C ILE A 217 -12.56 -3.23 12.87
N SER A 218 -12.88 -4.35 13.55
CA SER A 218 -12.64 -5.71 13.06
C SER A 218 -13.31 -5.98 11.71
N GLN A 219 -12.77 -6.97 10.99
CA GLN A 219 -13.35 -7.50 9.77
C GLN A 219 -14.68 -8.21 10.07
N SER A 220 -15.67 -8.04 9.20
CA SER A 220 -16.95 -8.75 9.26
C SER A 220 -17.61 -8.80 7.88
N ASP A 221 -18.45 -9.80 7.65
CA ASP A 221 -19.17 -9.96 6.38
C ASP A 221 -20.05 -8.74 6.06
N GLU A 222 -20.62 -8.11 7.08
CA GLU A 222 -21.45 -6.93 6.92
C GLU A 222 -20.65 -5.72 6.43
N LYS A 223 -19.44 -5.53 6.97
CA LYS A 223 -18.51 -4.51 6.46
C LYS A 223 -18.02 -4.84 5.06
N LYS A 224 -17.68 -6.11 4.79
CA LYS A 224 -17.28 -6.57 3.46
C LYS A 224 -18.33 -6.21 2.41
N LYS A 225 -19.60 -6.56 2.66
CA LYS A 225 -20.74 -6.22 1.79
C LYS A 225 -20.92 -4.71 1.61
N THR A 226 -20.86 -3.95 2.70
CA THR A 226 -21.05 -2.49 2.69
C THR A 226 -19.94 -1.78 1.91
N LEU A 227 -18.69 -2.18 2.12
CA LEU A 227 -17.51 -1.62 1.46
C LEU A 227 -17.48 -2.03 -0.02
N ALA A 228 -17.77 -3.29 -0.36
CA ALA A 228 -17.86 -3.74 -1.74
C ALA A 228 -18.84 -2.89 -2.57
N LYS A 229 -20.03 -2.62 -2.01
CA LYS A 229 -21.01 -1.73 -2.61
C LYS A 229 -20.47 -0.31 -2.79
N THR A 230 -19.71 0.19 -1.81
CA THR A 230 -19.14 1.54 -1.83
C THR A 230 -18.07 1.70 -2.92
N ILE A 231 -17.29 0.66 -3.19
CA ILE A 231 -16.25 0.65 -4.24
C ILE A 231 -16.77 0.14 -5.60
N GLY A 232 -18.07 -0.17 -5.71
CA GLY A 232 -18.74 -0.51 -6.96
C GLY A 232 -18.43 -1.92 -7.47
N ILE A 233 -18.20 -2.87 -6.57
CA ILE A 233 -17.93 -4.28 -6.91
C ILE A 233 -19.17 -5.11 -6.56
N ALA A 234 -19.48 -6.12 -7.38
CA ALA A 234 -20.54 -7.08 -7.08
C ALA A 234 -20.26 -7.70 -5.71
N SER A 235 -21.31 -7.90 -4.90
CA SER A 235 -21.15 -8.40 -3.53
C SER A 235 -20.28 -9.66 -3.53
N PRO A 236 -19.11 -9.65 -2.88
CA PRO A 236 -18.24 -10.82 -2.83
C PRO A 236 -19.02 -11.98 -2.19
N GLU A 237 -18.78 -13.19 -2.68
CA GLU A 237 -19.47 -14.39 -2.19
C GLU A 237 -19.11 -14.61 -0.72
N ALA A 238 -20.00 -15.26 0.03
CA ALA A 238 -19.82 -15.45 1.48
C ALA A 238 -18.57 -16.28 1.83
N ASP A 239 -18.06 -17.05 0.87
CA ASP A 239 -16.88 -17.90 1.01
C ASP A 239 -15.58 -17.26 0.52
N ASP A 240 -15.61 -16.04 -0.04
CA ASP A 240 -14.38 -15.34 -0.44
C ASP A 240 -13.51 -15.08 0.80
N ASP A 241 -12.21 -15.37 0.71
CA ASP A 241 -11.28 -15.15 1.79
C ASP A 241 -11.27 -13.65 2.21
N ASN A 242 -11.24 -13.39 3.51
CA ASN A 242 -11.11 -12.03 4.04
C ASN A 242 -9.78 -11.39 3.62
N SER A 243 -8.75 -12.20 3.36
CA SER A 243 -7.46 -11.75 2.84
C SER A 243 -7.59 -11.17 1.42
N GLU A 244 -8.30 -11.85 0.52
CA GLU A 244 -8.49 -11.42 -0.86
C GLU A 244 -9.26 -10.09 -0.95
N PHE A 245 -10.28 -9.91 -0.10
CA PHE A 245 -11.02 -8.64 -0.08
C PHE A 245 -10.18 -7.48 0.48
N LEU A 246 -9.33 -7.75 1.48
CA LEU A 246 -8.39 -6.76 1.98
C LEU A 246 -7.40 -6.35 0.89
N ASP A 247 -6.82 -7.30 0.16
CA ASP A 247 -5.89 -7.02 -0.94
C ASP A 247 -6.56 -6.16 -2.01
N LEU A 248 -7.80 -6.48 -2.39
CA LEU A 248 -8.58 -5.69 -3.33
C LEU A 248 -8.80 -4.24 -2.88
N LEU A 249 -9.09 -4.01 -1.59
CA LEU A 249 -9.21 -2.65 -1.02
C LEU A 249 -7.88 -1.91 -1.13
N LEU A 250 -6.77 -2.57 -0.79
CA LEU A 250 -5.44 -1.97 -0.83
C LEU A 250 -4.96 -1.70 -2.26
N GLU A 251 -5.28 -2.57 -3.22
CA GLU A 251 -5.03 -2.35 -4.65
C GLU A 251 -5.80 -1.12 -5.15
N ARG A 252 -7.10 -1.03 -4.83
CA ARG A 252 -7.94 0.13 -5.16
C ARG A 252 -7.40 1.42 -4.55
N ALA A 253 -6.92 1.34 -3.31
CA ALA A 253 -6.27 2.47 -2.65
C ALA A 253 -4.95 2.85 -3.35
N ALA A 254 -4.14 1.88 -3.80
CA ALA A 254 -2.83 2.11 -4.40
C ALA A 254 -2.89 2.75 -5.78
N ILE A 255 -3.90 2.41 -6.60
CA ILE A 255 -4.06 2.95 -7.96
C ILE A 255 -4.56 4.40 -8.00
N LEU A 256 -4.95 5.00 -6.86
CA LEU A 256 -5.37 6.39 -6.83
C LEU A 256 -4.19 7.31 -7.19
N VAL A 257 -4.41 8.14 -8.21
CA VAL A 257 -3.43 9.09 -8.75
C VAL A 257 -4.03 10.49 -8.81
N LYS A 258 -3.18 11.50 -8.65
CA LYS A 258 -3.59 12.90 -8.81
C LYS A 258 -3.94 13.14 -10.28
N LYS A 259 -5.21 13.45 -10.55
CA LYS A 259 -5.64 13.89 -11.89
C LYS A 259 -5.03 15.27 -12.16
N SER A 260 -4.26 15.36 -13.23
CA SER A 260 -3.64 16.59 -13.76
C SER A 260 -4.67 17.50 -14.42
#